data_AF-A0A6J5CEK6-F1
#
_entry.id   AF-A0A6J5CEK6-F1
#
_cell.length_a   1.000
_cell.length_b   1.000
_cell.length_c   1.000
_cell.angle_alpha   90.00
_cell.angle_beta   90.00
_cell.angle_gamma   90.00
#
_symmetry.space_group_name_H-M   'P 1'
#
loop_
_entity.id
_entity.type
_entity.pdbx_description
1 polymer ?
#
loop_
_entity_poly.entity_id
_entity_poly.type
_entity_poly.pdbx_seq_one_letter_code
_entity_poly.pdbx_strand_id
1 'polypeptide(L)' 'MKRFIEGEDRKQVTLLPECLDEFVAEDNPVRIIEAFVEELDLESLGFDGAMPSTTGRPSYHPGVLLKIYI' A
#
# COMPACT_ATOMS: atom_id res chain seq x y z
N MET A 1 14.28 -7.35 9.16
CA MET A 1 13.17 -8.20 8.68
C MET A 1 11.96 -7.29 8.50
N LYS A 2 11.37 -7.26 7.30
CA LYS A 2 10.14 -6.51 7.02
C LYS A 2 9.04 -7.01 7.95
N ARG A 3 8.45 -6.12 8.76
CA ARG A 3 7.50 -6.52 9.83
C ARG A 3 6.03 -6.46 9.38
N PHE A 4 5.79 -6.00 8.15
CA PHE A 4 4.52 -6.11 7.45
C PHE A 4 4.68 -6.99 6.20
N ILE A 5 3.58 -7.55 5.72
CA ILE A 5 3.46 -8.11 4.37
C ILE A 5 3.50 -6.92 3.41
N GLU A 6 4.50 -6.92 2.55
CA GLU A 6 4.63 -5.93 1.47
C GLU A 6 4.08 -6.53 0.17
N GLY A 7 3.36 -5.70 -0.58
CA GLY A 7 2.96 -6.02 -1.95
C GLY A 7 4.10 -5.76 -2.93
N GLU A 8 3.90 -6.18 -4.17
CA GLU A 8 4.80 -5.85 -5.28
C GLU A 8 4.54 -4.40 -5.73
N ASP A 9 5.59 -3.69 -6.15
CA ASP A 9 5.45 -2.35 -6.71
C ASP A 9 4.75 -2.45 -8.08
N ARG A 10 3.71 -1.64 -8.30
CA ARG A 10 3.01 -1.55 -9.59
C ARG A 10 3.93 -1.11 -10.75
N LYS A 11 5.04 -0.44 -10.43
CA LYS A 11 6.08 -0.03 -11.38
C LYS A 11 7.08 -1.14 -11.68
N GLN A 12 7.00 -2.27 -10.98
CA GLN A 12 7.87 -3.40 -11.24
C GLN A 12 7.62 -3.96 -12.63
N VAL A 13 8.71 -4.20 -13.36
CA VAL A 13 8.65 -4.78 -14.70
C VAL A 13 8.32 -6.27 -14.61
N THR A 14 7.31 -6.73 -15.37
CA THR A 14 6.96 -8.16 -15.47
C THR A 14 6.96 -8.64 -16.92
N LEU A 15 6.77 -9.95 -17.15
CA LEU A 15 6.78 -10.50 -18.50
C LEU A 15 5.61 -9.98 -19.34
N LEU A 16 4.40 -9.93 -18.76
CA LEU A 16 3.18 -9.40 -19.36
C LEU A 16 2.20 -9.02 -18.24
N PRO A 17 1.74 -7.76 -18.12
CA PRO A 17 2.19 -6.58 -18.86
C PRO A 17 3.62 -6.16 -18.49
N GLU A 18 4.28 -5.38 -19.35
CA GLU A 18 5.64 -4.88 -19.08
C GLU A 18 5.68 -4.11 -17.76
N CYS A 19 4.69 -3.26 -17.47
CA CYS A 19 4.51 -2.59 -16.18
C CYS A 19 3.01 -2.47 -15.87
N LEU A 20 2.58 -2.84 -14.67
CA LEU A 20 1.16 -2.74 -14.30
C LEU A 20 0.69 -1.28 -14.27
N ASP A 21 1.57 -0.36 -13.85
CA ASP A 21 1.25 1.08 -13.77
C ASP A 21 0.98 1.72 -15.14
N GLU A 22 1.49 1.17 -16.23
CA GLU A 22 1.22 1.68 -17.60
C GLU A 22 -0.23 1.50 -18.04
N PHE A 23 -0.95 0.58 -17.39
CA PHE A 23 -2.36 0.32 -17.65
C PHE A 23 -3.27 1.25 -16.82
N VAL A 24 -2.68 2.04 -15.93
CA VAL A 24 -3.39 3.00 -15.07
C VAL A 24 -3.28 4.38 -15.71
N ALA A 25 -4.41 4.87 -16.24
CA ALA A 25 -4.50 6.21 -16.81
C ALA A 25 -4.03 7.30 -15.84
N GLU A 26 -3.52 8.40 -16.38
CA GLU A 26 -3.00 9.52 -15.59
C GLU A 26 -4.08 10.16 -14.71
N ASP A 27 -5.32 10.20 -15.19
CA ASP A 27 -6.50 10.73 -14.49
C ASP A 27 -7.22 9.68 -13.63
N ASN A 28 -6.66 8.48 -13.47
CA ASN A 28 -7.27 7.43 -12.68
C ASN A 28 -7.31 7.82 -11.19
N PRO A 29 -8.48 7.71 -10.50
CA PRO A 29 -8.61 8.04 -9.08
C PRO A 29 -7.64 7.31 -8.14
N VAL A 30 -7.11 6.15 -8.54
CA VAL A 30 -6.12 5.43 -7.73
C VAL A 30 -4.87 6.28 -7.46
N ARG A 31 -4.51 7.20 -8.37
CA ARG A 31 -3.36 8.09 -8.23
C ARG A 31 -3.52 9.01 -7.02
N ILE A 32 -4.72 9.59 -6.84
CA ILE A 32 -5.00 10.47 -5.70
C ILE A 32 -5.21 9.68 -4.41
N ILE A 33 -5.82 8.48 -4.48
CA ILE A 33 -5.97 7.60 -3.32
C ILE A 33 -4.60 7.18 -2.77
N GLU A 34 -3.66 6.83 -3.66
CA GLU A 34 -2.30 6.48 -3.25
C GLU A 34 -1.58 7.65 -2.59
N ALA A 35 -1.54 8.80 -3.25
CA ALA A 35 -0.91 10.00 -2.71
C ALA A 35 -1.55 10.43 -1.38
N PHE A 36 -2.88 10.39 -1.28
CA PHE A 36 -3.59 10.73 -0.06
C PHE A 36 -3.21 9.82 1.10
N VAL A 37 -3.26 8.49 0.91
CA VAL A 37 -2.97 7.53 1.99
C VAL A 37 -1.49 7.54 2.37
N GLU A 38 -0.59 7.81 1.43
CA GLU A 38 0.86 7.89 1.68
C GLU A 38 1.25 9.09 2.56
N GLU A 39 0.48 10.18 2.52
CA GLU A 39 0.71 11.38 3.33
C GLU A 39 0.08 11.27 4.74
N LEU A 40 -0.70 10.23 5.04
CA LEU A 40 -1.33 10.05 6.34
C LEU A 40 -0.36 9.45 7.37
N ASP A 41 -0.24 10.10 8.53
CA ASP A 41 0.32 9.49 9.73
C ASP A 41 -0.75 8.60 10.39
N LEU A 42 -0.82 7.34 9.96
CA LEU A 42 -1.79 6.37 10.45
C LEU A 42 -1.66 6.07 11.94
N GLU A 43 -0.46 6.17 12.51
CA GLU A 43 -0.26 5.98 13.96
C GLU A 43 -0.93 7.12 14.73
N SER A 44 -0.71 8.37 14.32
CA SER A 44 -1.34 9.55 14.94
C SER A 44 -2.86 9.55 14.80
N LEU A 45 -3.39 8.94 13.74
CA LEU A 45 -4.82 8.80 13.47
C LEU A 45 -5.48 7.67 14.24
N GLY A 46 -4.72 6.91 15.03
CA GLY A 46 -5.26 5.85 15.90
C GLY A 46 -5.45 4.51 15.20
N PHE A 47 -4.71 4.22 14.12
CA PHE A 47 -4.68 2.87 13.56
C PHE A 47 -3.83 1.96 14.44
N ASP A 48 -4.47 1.15 15.29
CA ASP A 48 -3.79 0.20 16.19
C ASP A 48 -2.83 -0.76 15.45
N GLY A 49 -3.11 -1.07 14.18
CA GLY A 49 -2.30 -1.93 13.33
C GLY A 49 -1.10 -1.25 12.67
N ALA A 50 -0.87 0.05 12.89
CA ALA A 50 0.26 0.79 12.32
C ALA A 50 1.60 0.39 12.95
N MET A 51 1.56 -0.15 14.18
CA MET A 51 2.73 -0.71 14.85
C MET A 51 2.76 -2.23 14.69
N PRO A 52 3.80 -2.80 14.07
CA PRO A 52 3.85 -4.23 13.85
C PRO A 52 4.19 -4.99 15.15
N SER A 53 3.52 -6.12 15.36
CA SER A 53 3.81 -7.04 16.47
C SER A 53 5.26 -7.54 16.46
N THR A 54 5.81 -7.74 17.66
CA THR A 54 7.19 -8.24 17.85
C THR A 54 7.36 -9.71 17.40
N THR A 55 6.30 -10.51 17.47
CA THR A 55 6.31 -11.95 17.15
C THR A 55 5.07 -12.35 16.35
N GLY A 56 5.15 -13.51 15.69
CA GLY A 56 4.05 -14.07 14.91
C GLY A 56 4.17 -13.80 13.41
N ARG A 57 3.08 -14.05 12.67
CA ARG A 57 3.00 -13.78 11.24
C ARG A 57 2.89 -12.27 11.02
N PRO A 58 3.68 -11.66 10.13
CA PRO A 58 3.51 -10.26 9.73
C PRO A 58 2.08 -9.97 9.27
N SER A 59 1.50 -8.85 9.72
CA SER A 59 0.21 -8.35 9.24
C SER A 59 0.39 -7.56 7.95
N TYR A 60 -0.71 -7.24 7.25
CA TYR A 60 -0.68 -6.20 6.22
C TYR A 60 -0.54 -4.82 6.87
N HIS A 61 0.13 -3.89 6.20
CA HIS A 61 0.19 -2.49 6.65
C HIS A 61 -1.22 -1.85 6.53
N PRO A 62 -1.71 -1.11 7.54
CA PRO A 62 -3.07 -0.55 7.51
C PRO A 62 -3.32 0.37 6.32
N GLY A 63 -2.29 1.06 5.81
CA GLY A 63 -2.41 1.87 4.60
C GLY A 63 -2.79 1.06 3.35
N VAL A 64 -2.36 -0.20 3.24
CA VAL A 64 -2.76 -1.09 2.14
C VAL A 64 -4.26 -1.40 2.23
N LEU A 65 -4.74 -1.68 3.44
CA LEU A 65 -6.16 -1.96 3.69
C LEU A 65 -7.02 -0.72 3.45
N LEU A 66 -6.53 0.46 3.86
CA LEU A 66 -7.22 1.73 3.66
C LEU A 66 -7.37 2.06 2.17
N LYS A 67 -6.31 1.88 1.37
CA LYS A 67 -6.35 2.06 -0.11
C LYS A 67 -7.38 1.16 -0.81
N ILE A 68 -7.79 0.04 -0.20
CA ILE A 68 -8.82 -0.87 -0.73
C ILE A 68 -10.22 -0.44 -0.27
N TYR A 69 -10.31 0.19 0.90
CA TYR A 69 -11.58 0.58 1.51
C TYR A 69 -12.16 1.86 0.89
N ILE A 70 -11.30 2.82 0.55
CA ILE A 70 -11.67 4.11 -0.06
C ILE A 70 -11.56 4.05 -1.59
#